data_AF-A0AAX4HSD1-F1
#
_entry.id   AF-A0AAX4HSD1-F1
#
_cell.length_a   1.000
_cell.length_b   1.000
_cell.length_c   1.000
_cell.angle_alpha   90.00
_cell.angle_beta   90.00
_cell.angle_gamma   90.00
#
_symmetry.space_group_name_H-M   'P 1'
#
loop_
_entity.id
_entity.type
_entity.pdbx_description
1 polymer ?
#
loop_
_entity_poly.entity_id
_entity_poly.type
_entity_poly.pdbx_seq_one_letter_code
_entity_poly.pdbx_strand_id
1 'polypeptide(L)'
;MHVPFHPMIVHFPMALTFILPILVLVFAYMIHINKMTPRGWLIIVGLQLAVTITGYVSLESGETEEHTVSKVVAKDYIHEHEEAAEIFVGSTVIALVVSIGAFFLRKELQLPIKVAVAVIGLVSCYLAYRTGTLGGELVYKHGAASAYAVGESQPEGILPTPGLNTSESPMPIDENESLKADENDYGNGDESESDDEVKQED
;
A
#
# COMPACT_ATOMS: atom_id res chain seq x y z
N MET A 1 -18.81 -7.79 9.76
CA MET A 1 -17.46 -7.58 9.23
C MET A 1 -16.80 -6.45 10.00
N HIS A 2 -15.72 -6.72 10.73
CA HIS A 2 -14.92 -5.64 11.32
C HIS A 2 -13.83 -5.30 10.31
N VAL A 3 -13.87 -4.09 9.74
CA VAL A 3 -12.77 -3.61 8.90
C VAL A 3 -11.54 -3.44 9.79
N PRO A 4 -10.35 -3.92 9.37
CA PRO A 4 -9.15 -3.75 10.16
C PRO A 4 -8.87 -2.26 10.33
N PHE A 5 -8.63 -1.84 11.57
CA PHE A 5 -8.48 -0.44 11.94
C PHE A 5 -7.07 0.05 11.59
N HIS A 6 -6.08 -0.84 11.72
CA HIS A 6 -4.68 -0.55 11.47
C HIS A 6 -4.43 0.01 10.05
N PRO A 7 -4.91 -0.61 8.95
CA PRO A 7 -4.75 -0.06 7.60
C PRO A 7 -5.35 1.34 7.40
N MET A 8 -6.39 1.73 8.15
CA MET A 8 -6.96 3.08 7.99
C MET A 8 -6.06 4.16 8.59
N ILE A 9 -5.40 3.87 9.72
CA ILE A 9 -4.56 4.86 10.42
C ILE A 9 -3.22 5.03 9.71
N VAL A 10 -2.60 3.95 9.23
CA VAL A 10 -1.24 3.97 8.65
C VAL A 10 -1.09 4.87 7.42
N HIS A 11 -2.17 5.16 6.69
CA HIS A 11 -2.11 6.04 5.52
C HIS A 11 -1.77 7.50 5.89
N PHE A 12 -2.19 7.97 7.06
CA PHE A 12 -1.93 9.33 7.52
C PHE A 12 -0.43 9.65 7.70
N PRO A 13 0.31 8.93 8.57
CA PRO A 13 1.73 9.22 8.78
C PRO A 13 2.53 8.99 7.51
N MET A 14 2.16 8.01 6.68
CA MET A 14 2.81 7.72 5.40
C MET A 14 2.72 8.89 4.44
N ALA A 15 1.51 9.34 4.09
CA ALA A 15 1.32 10.42 3.13
C ALA A 15 1.99 11.72 3.59
N LEU A 16 1.84 12.05 4.87
CA LEU A 16 2.39 13.29 5.41
C LEU A 16 3.93 13.26 5.48
N THR A 17 4.53 12.10 5.73
CA THR A 17 6.00 11.93 5.70
C THR A 17 6.59 12.27 4.34
N PHE A 18 5.97 11.86 3.23
CA PHE A 18 6.48 12.17 1.88
C PHE A 18 6.41 13.66 1.52
N ILE A 19 5.42 14.38 2.06
CA ILE A 19 5.21 15.80 1.79
C ILE A 19 6.14 16.68 2.64
N LEU A 20 6.47 16.23 3.85
CA LEU A 20 7.20 17.02 4.85
C LEU A 20 8.58 17.52 4.42
N PRO A 21 9.49 16.74 3.80
CA PRO A 21 10.81 17.22 3.40
C PRO A 21 10.74 18.42 2.46
N ILE A 22 9.77 18.42 1.54
CA ILE A 22 9.54 19.52 0.60
C ILE A 22 9.08 20.76 1.38
N LEU A 23 8.10 20.61 2.27
CA LEU A 23 7.63 21.71 3.12
C LEU A 23 8.75 22.28 4.00
N VAL A 24 9.58 21.41 4.59
CA VAL A 24 10.74 21.79 5.41
C VAL A 24 11.68 22.68 4.60
N LEU A 25 12.05 22.27 3.37
CA LEU A 25 12.95 23.04 2.52
C LEU A 25 12.33 24.39 2.10
N VAL A 26 11.06 24.40 1.71
CA VAL A 26 10.34 25.64 1.34
C VAL A 26 10.30 26.61 2.53
N PHE A 27 9.92 26.13 3.72
CA PHE A 27 9.84 26.96 4.92
C PHE A 27 11.23 27.44 5.37
N ALA A 28 12.24 26.57 5.32
CA ALA A 28 13.61 26.94 5.63
C ALA A 28 14.12 28.05 4.70
N TYR A 29 13.90 27.90 3.39
CA TYR A 29 14.27 28.90 2.39
C TYR A 29 13.52 30.23 2.58
N MET A 30 12.19 30.19 2.75
CA MET A 30 11.37 31.39 2.96
C MET A 30 11.76 32.19 4.22
N ILE A 31 12.12 31.50 5.31
CA ILE A 31 12.62 32.15 6.52
C ILE A 31 14.02 32.74 6.27
N HIS A 32 14.88 32.03 5.54
CA HIS A 32 16.23 32.49 5.24
C HIS A 32 16.24 33.80 4.42
N ILE A 33 15.35 33.92 3.44
CA ILE A 33 15.19 35.14 2.63
C ILE A 33 14.32 36.21 3.29
N ASN A 34 13.97 36.07 4.57
CA ASN A 34 13.13 36.98 5.35
C ASN A 34 11.72 37.24 4.78
N LYS A 35 11.21 36.39 3.88
CA LYS A 35 9.83 36.48 3.37
C LYS A 35 8.79 35.91 4.34
N MET A 36 9.22 35.15 5.35
CA MET A 36 8.37 34.58 6.38
C MET A 36 8.97 34.75 7.77
N THR A 37 8.12 34.95 8.78
CA THR A 37 8.58 35.05 10.17
C THR A 37 9.15 33.71 10.67
N PRO A 38 10.15 33.71 11.57
CA PRO A 38 10.67 32.48 12.16
C PRO A 38 9.60 31.63 12.88
N ARG A 39 8.50 32.25 13.33
CA ARG A 39 7.36 31.56 13.95
C ARG A 39 6.65 30.61 12.97
N GLY A 40 6.77 30.83 11.66
CA GLY A 40 6.25 29.91 10.65
C GLY A 40 6.84 28.50 10.75
N TRP A 41 8.03 28.36 11.35
CA TRP A 41 8.63 27.05 11.62
C TRP A 41 7.80 26.18 12.58
N LEU A 42 6.98 26.78 13.45
CA LEU A 42 6.10 26.02 14.34
C LEU A 42 5.07 25.17 13.58
N ILE A 43 4.72 25.55 12.34
CA ILE A 43 3.87 24.73 11.48
C ILE A 43 4.57 23.41 11.14
N ILE A 44 5.86 23.45 10.80
CA ILE A 44 6.67 22.26 10.52
C ILE A 44 6.76 21.37 11.76
N VAL A 45 7.01 21.96 12.93
CA VAL A 45 7.03 21.23 14.20
C VAL A 45 5.67 20.57 14.46
N GLY A 46 4.56 21.29 14.27
CA GLY A 46 3.21 20.76 14.44
C GLY A 46 2.88 19.61 13.48
N LEU A 47 3.30 19.71 12.22
CA LEU A 47 3.11 18.63 11.24
C LEU A 47 3.96 17.40 11.57
N GLN A 48 5.23 17.58 11.98
CA GLN A 48 6.07 16.46 12.42
C GLN A 48 5.53 15.79 13.68
N LEU A 49 4.98 16.58 14.61
CA LEU A 49 4.29 16.06 15.78
C LEU A 49 3.07 15.23 15.37
N ALA A 50 2.27 15.71 14.42
CA ALA A 50 1.14 14.95 13.90
C ALA A 50 1.56 13.62 13.26
N VAL A 51 2.63 13.60 12.45
CA VAL A 51 3.21 12.35 11.91
C VAL A 51 3.63 11.41 13.04
N THR A 52 4.33 11.93 14.05
CA THR A 52 4.85 11.11 15.15
C THR A 52 3.71 10.49 15.97
N ILE A 53 2.68 11.29 16.31
CA ILE A 53 1.52 10.81 17.07
C ILE A 53 0.75 9.77 16.25
N THR A 54 0.45 10.06 14.98
CA THR A 54 -0.28 9.11 14.14
C THR A 54 0.52 7.85 13.87
N GLY A 55 1.84 7.94 13.71
CA GLY A 55 2.74 6.78 13.61
C GLY A 55 2.76 5.93 14.87
N TYR A 56 2.77 6.54 16.06
CA TYR A 56 2.65 5.80 17.31
C TYR A 56 1.30 5.07 17.44
N VAL A 57 0.20 5.76 17.10
CA VAL A 57 -1.14 5.14 17.07
C VAL A 57 -1.19 3.99 16.06
N SER A 58 -0.48 4.11 14.93
CA SER A 58 -0.34 3.02 13.96
C SER A 58 0.36 1.79 14.56
N LEU A 59 1.46 1.96 15.31
CA LEU A 59 2.15 0.85 15.98
C LEU A 59 1.21 0.10 16.94
N GLU A 60 0.57 0.84 17.85
CA GLU A 60 -0.36 0.27 18.84
C GLU A 60 -1.53 -0.48 18.18
N SER A 61 -2.07 0.09 17.10
CA SER A 61 -3.13 -0.60 16.33
C SER A 61 -2.65 -1.87 15.65
N GLY A 62 -1.37 -1.95 15.29
CA GLY A 62 -0.75 -3.13 14.66
C GLY A 62 -0.56 -4.27 15.66
N GLU A 63 -0.06 -3.98 16.86
CA GLU A 63 0.07 -4.96 17.95
C GLU A 63 -1.28 -5.59 18.30
N THR A 64 -2.34 -4.77 18.38
CA THR A 64 -3.70 -5.25 18.65
C THR A 64 -4.20 -6.27 17.60
N GLU A 65 -3.76 -6.12 16.36
CA GLU A 65 -4.17 -6.95 15.22
C GLU A 65 -3.23 -8.15 14.97
N GLU A 66 -2.03 -8.16 15.55
CA GLU A 66 -0.97 -9.17 15.36
C GLU A 66 -1.45 -10.59 15.65
N HIS A 67 -2.19 -10.79 16.75
CA HIS A 67 -2.74 -12.09 17.14
C HIS A 67 -3.75 -12.66 16.13
N THR A 68 -4.41 -11.79 15.37
CA THR A 68 -5.37 -12.22 14.35
C THR A 68 -4.64 -12.61 13.07
N VAL A 69 -3.69 -11.79 12.63
CA VAL A 69 -2.91 -12.01 11.40
C VAL A 69 -1.93 -13.20 11.52
N SER A 70 -1.36 -13.41 12.71
CA SER A 70 -0.42 -14.53 12.97
C SER A 70 -1.05 -15.93 12.87
N LYS A 71 -2.37 -16.03 12.72
CA LYS A 71 -3.07 -17.30 12.43
C LYS A 71 -2.91 -17.76 10.98
N VAL A 72 -2.65 -16.81 10.07
CA VAL A 72 -2.56 -17.08 8.62
C VAL A 72 -1.21 -16.70 8.03
N VAL A 73 -0.46 -15.78 8.66
CA VAL A 73 0.89 -15.40 8.25
C VAL A 73 1.92 -15.84 9.31
N ALA A 74 3.10 -16.28 8.85
CA ALA A 74 4.20 -16.60 9.75
C ALA A 74 4.67 -15.35 10.53
N LYS A 75 4.95 -15.53 11.82
CA LYS A 75 5.34 -14.43 12.72
C LYS A 75 6.57 -13.66 12.27
N ASP A 76 7.53 -14.33 11.64
CA ASP A 76 8.78 -13.70 11.19
C ASP A 76 8.50 -12.54 10.20
N TYR A 77 7.54 -12.70 9.28
CA TYR A 77 7.19 -11.63 8.33
C TYR A 77 6.45 -10.47 9.02
N ILE A 78 5.62 -10.77 10.02
CA ILE A 78 4.92 -9.75 10.80
C ILE A 78 5.92 -8.93 11.60
N HIS A 79 6.86 -9.62 12.27
CA HIS A 79 7.91 -9.02 13.08
C HIS A 79 8.86 -8.15 12.23
N GLU A 80 9.20 -8.56 11.00
CA GLU A 80 10.02 -7.72 10.11
C GLU A 80 9.29 -6.42 9.72
N HIS A 81 7.99 -6.48 9.49
CA HIS A 81 7.17 -5.29 9.23
C HIS A 81 7.08 -4.37 10.46
N GLU A 82 6.87 -4.96 11.63
CA GLU A 82 6.82 -4.26 12.92
C GLU A 82 8.14 -3.54 13.22
N GLU A 83 9.27 -4.25 13.14
CA GLU A 83 10.60 -3.66 13.35
C GLU A 83 10.86 -2.51 12.37
N ALA A 84 10.47 -2.66 11.11
CA ALA A 84 10.57 -1.57 10.14
C ALA A 84 9.68 -0.38 10.51
N ALA A 85 8.46 -0.62 11.01
CA ALA A 85 7.55 0.43 11.47
C ALA A 85 8.10 1.16 12.71
N GLU A 86 8.69 0.45 13.67
CA GLU A 86 9.32 1.03 14.84
C GLU A 86 10.49 1.95 14.46
N ILE A 87 11.37 1.48 13.55
CA ILE A 87 12.50 2.28 13.05
C ILE A 87 12.00 3.54 12.34
N PHE A 88 10.93 3.42 11.54
CA PHE A 88 10.29 4.56 10.88
C PHE A 88 9.74 5.58 11.90
N VAL A 89 8.95 5.14 12.89
CA VAL A 89 8.42 6.05 13.91
C VAL A 89 9.56 6.69 14.71
N GLY A 90 10.59 5.91 15.05
CA GLY A 90 11.81 6.41 15.68
C GLY A 90 12.49 7.53 14.88
N SER A 91 12.57 7.41 13.55
CA SER A 91 13.13 8.46 12.71
C SER A 91 12.28 9.73 12.69
N THR A 92 10.95 9.62 12.78
CA THR A 92 10.06 10.78 12.89
C THR A 92 10.20 11.50 14.23
N VAL A 93 10.43 10.76 15.33
CA VAL A 93 10.74 11.34 16.65
C VAL A 93 12.05 12.12 16.60
N ILE A 94 13.09 11.56 15.98
CA ILE A 94 14.38 12.25 15.80
C ILE A 94 14.18 13.53 14.98
N ALA A 95 13.45 13.47 13.87
CA ALA A 95 13.14 14.64 13.06
C ALA A 95 12.45 15.74 13.88
N LEU A 96 11.44 15.36 14.69
CA LEU A 96 10.70 16.26 15.57
C LEU A 96 11.62 16.94 16.59
N VAL A 97 12.45 16.17 17.29
CA VAL A 97 13.37 16.71 18.30
C VAL A 97 14.36 17.69 17.68
N VAL A 98 14.96 17.34 16.54
CA VAL A 98 15.90 18.21 15.83
C VAL A 98 15.18 19.47 15.32
N SER A 99 13.95 19.35 14.86
CA SER A 99 13.12 20.47 14.38
C SER A 99 12.74 21.44 15.50
N ILE A 100 12.40 20.93 16.69
CA ILE A 100 12.18 21.74 17.90
C ILE A 100 13.49 22.45 18.28
N GLY A 101 14.60 21.72 18.31
CA GLY A 101 15.92 22.27 18.59
C GLY A 101 16.26 23.42 17.66
N ALA A 102 16.02 23.28 16.35
CA ALA A 102 16.28 24.29 15.32
C ALA A 102 15.67 25.66 15.64
N PHE A 103 14.58 25.71 16.40
CA PHE A 103 13.92 26.96 16.80
C PHE A 103 14.72 27.76 17.85
N PHE A 104 15.44 27.07 18.74
CA PHE A 104 16.18 27.70 19.85
C PHE A 104 17.64 28.03 19.51
N LEU A 105 18.14 27.62 18.35
CA LEU A 105 19.51 27.90 17.93
C LEU A 105 19.71 29.34 17.44
N ARG A 106 20.97 29.79 17.51
CA ARG A 106 21.44 31.06 16.93
C ARG A 106 21.16 31.10 15.43
N LYS A 107 20.83 32.28 14.91
CA LYS A 107 20.45 32.49 13.49
C LYS A 107 21.44 31.90 12.48
N GLU A 108 22.75 31.96 12.78
CA GLU A 108 23.82 31.40 11.94
C GLU A 108 23.77 29.87 11.78
N LEU A 109 23.24 29.15 12.79
CA LEU A 109 23.10 27.70 12.77
C LEU A 109 21.69 27.24 12.33
N GLN A 110 20.73 28.15 12.17
CA GLN A 110 19.35 27.77 11.86
C GLN A 110 19.22 27.16 10.47
N LEU A 111 19.86 27.73 9.44
CA LEU A 111 19.77 27.17 8.09
C LEU A 111 20.35 25.75 7.98
N PRO A 112 21.62 25.48 8.39
CA PRO A 112 22.18 24.13 8.26
C PRO A 112 21.39 23.09 9.06
N ILE A 113 20.89 23.43 10.25
CA ILE A 113 20.06 22.49 11.02
C ILE A 113 18.71 22.24 10.35
N LYS A 114 18.06 23.27 9.78
CA LYS A 114 16.80 23.06 9.03
C LYS A 114 17.01 22.21 7.77
N VAL A 115 18.16 22.34 7.10
CA VAL A 115 18.55 21.45 6.00
C VAL A 115 18.80 20.02 6.52
N ALA A 116 19.45 19.86 7.68
CA ALA A 116 19.60 18.55 8.30
C ALA A 116 18.24 17.90 8.63
N VAL A 117 17.25 18.67 9.10
CA VAL A 117 15.87 18.18 9.29
C VAL A 117 15.27 17.69 7.98
N ALA A 118 15.51 18.37 6.85
CA ALA A 118 15.05 17.90 5.55
C ALA A 118 15.70 16.56 5.15
N VAL A 119 17.01 16.41 5.39
CA VAL A 119 17.75 15.17 5.13
C VAL A 119 17.22 14.03 5.99
N ILE A 120 16.99 14.25 7.29
CA ILE A 120 16.36 13.26 8.17
C ILE A 120 14.97 12.92 7.64
N GLY A 121 14.21 13.90 7.16
CA GLY A 121 12.91 13.67 6.52
C GLY A 121 12.99 12.74 5.29
N LEU A 122 14.01 12.89 4.45
CA LEU A 122 14.22 11.98 3.31
C LEU A 122 14.56 10.56 3.77
N VAL A 123 15.34 10.42 4.85
CA VAL A 123 15.59 9.11 5.48
C VAL A 123 14.27 8.52 5.99
N SER A 124 13.43 9.32 6.64
CA SER A 124 12.10 8.88 7.07
C SER A 124 11.21 8.46 5.89
N CYS A 125 11.29 9.12 4.73
CA CYS A 125 10.57 8.69 3.53
C CYS A 125 11.03 7.31 3.05
N TYR A 126 12.35 7.03 3.08
CA TYR A 126 12.88 5.72 2.72
C TYR A 126 12.41 4.64 3.70
N LEU A 127 12.44 4.93 5.00
CA LEU A 127 11.95 4.01 6.03
C LEU A 127 10.45 3.75 5.89
N ALA A 128 9.66 4.81 5.67
CA ALA A 128 8.23 4.70 5.37
C ALA A 128 7.99 3.81 4.15
N TYR A 129 8.72 4.01 3.05
CA TYR A 129 8.65 3.15 1.88
C TYR A 129 8.94 1.69 2.23
N ARG A 130 10.01 1.40 2.98
CA ARG A 130 10.35 0.05 3.42
C ARG A 130 9.22 -0.58 4.24
N THR A 131 8.71 0.12 5.25
CA THR A 131 7.58 -0.34 6.08
C THR A 131 6.35 -0.63 5.21
N GLY A 132 6.03 0.26 4.28
CA GLY A 132 4.93 0.10 3.33
C GLY A 132 5.10 -1.10 2.41
N THR A 133 6.32 -1.37 1.91
CA THR A 133 6.59 -2.55 1.08
C THR A 133 6.38 -3.84 1.86
N LEU A 134 6.90 -3.95 3.09
CA LEU A 134 6.72 -5.12 3.94
C LEU A 134 5.23 -5.33 4.29
N GLY A 135 4.51 -4.26 4.59
CA GLY A 135 3.05 -4.32 4.81
C GLY A 135 2.28 -4.79 3.57
N GLY A 136 2.69 -4.33 2.38
CA GLY A 136 2.16 -4.82 1.12
C GLY A 136 2.45 -6.31 0.89
N GLU A 137 3.65 -6.78 1.22
CA GLU A 137 3.99 -8.20 1.11
C GLU A 137 3.17 -9.08 2.05
N LEU A 138 2.91 -8.62 3.28
CA LEU A 138 2.01 -9.31 4.21
C LEU A 138 0.62 -9.53 3.59
N VAL A 139 0.07 -8.52 2.95
CA VAL A 139 -1.28 -8.59 2.34
C VAL A 139 -1.26 -9.42 1.06
N TYR A 140 -0.37 -9.11 0.12
CA TYR A 140 -0.43 -9.64 -1.25
C TYR A 140 0.35 -10.94 -1.47
N LYS A 141 1.43 -11.18 -0.73
CA LYS A 141 2.23 -12.43 -0.84
C LYS A 141 1.83 -13.44 0.22
N HIS A 142 1.58 -12.99 1.44
CA HIS A 142 1.30 -13.88 2.58
C HIS A 142 -0.19 -13.96 2.95
N GLY A 143 -1.05 -13.18 2.31
CA GLY A 143 -2.50 -13.31 2.44
C GLY A 143 -3.05 -12.83 3.79
N ALA A 144 -2.41 -11.86 4.46
CA ALA A 144 -2.84 -11.33 5.76
C ALA A 144 -4.32 -10.90 5.78
N ALA A 145 -4.85 -10.38 4.66
CA ALA A 145 -6.26 -10.00 4.54
C ALA A 145 -7.24 -11.17 4.75
N SER A 146 -6.83 -12.41 4.47
CA SER A 146 -7.67 -13.59 4.67
C SER A 146 -8.05 -13.82 6.14
N ALA A 147 -7.24 -13.33 7.09
CA ALA A 147 -7.53 -13.43 8.53
C ALA A 147 -8.88 -12.80 8.91
N TYR A 148 -9.32 -11.79 8.15
CA TYR A 148 -10.56 -11.05 8.37
C TYR A 148 -11.70 -11.48 7.43
N ALA A 149 -11.42 -12.35 6.45
CA ALA A 149 -12.40 -12.86 5.48
C ALA A 149 -13.18 -14.09 5.97
N VAL A 150 -12.75 -14.74 7.06
CA VAL A 150 -13.35 -15.99 7.58
C VAL A 150 -14.78 -15.81 8.17
N GLY A 151 -15.32 -14.58 8.16
CA GLY A 151 -16.68 -14.29 8.63
C GLY A 151 -17.84 -14.62 7.67
N GLU A 152 -17.59 -15.07 6.44
CA GLU A 152 -18.63 -15.23 5.40
C GLU A 152 -18.90 -16.66 4.91
N SER A 153 -18.31 -17.71 5.49
CA SER A 153 -18.55 -19.10 5.06
C SER A 153 -19.14 -19.98 6.16
N GLN A 154 -20.35 -19.63 6.61
CA GLN A 154 -21.33 -20.63 7.02
C GLN A 154 -22.48 -20.54 6.01
N PRO A 155 -22.60 -21.46 5.04
CA PRO A 155 -23.88 -21.66 4.41
C PRO A 155 -24.80 -22.26 5.48
N GLU A 156 -25.52 -21.41 6.20
CA GLU A 156 -26.67 -21.84 6.97
C GLU A 156 -27.67 -22.49 6.01
N GLY A 157 -27.90 -23.78 6.19
CA GLY A 157 -29.12 -24.43 5.72
C GLY A 157 -29.07 -25.09 4.35
N ILE A 158 -28.31 -26.17 4.21
CA ILE A 158 -28.82 -27.33 3.47
C ILE A 158 -29.05 -28.44 4.49
N LEU A 159 -30.28 -28.50 5.01
CA LEU A 159 -30.75 -29.63 5.81
C LEU A 159 -30.63 -30.93 4.98
N PRO A 160 -30.33 -32.08 5.59
CA PRO A 160 -30.56 -33.36 4.93
C PRO A 160 -32.07 -33.55 4.84
N THR A 161 -32.67 -33.52 3.65
CA THR A 161 -34.06 -33.95 3.47
C THR A 161 -34.10 -35.48 3.51
N PRO A 162 -34.78 -36.10 4.48
CA PRO A 162 -35.05 -37.53 4.45
C PRO A 162 -36.21 -37.76 3.47
N GLY A 163 -35.94 -38.54 2.43
CA GLY A 163 -36.98 -39.15 1.60
C GLY A 163 -37.41 -38.34 0.38
N LEU A 164 -36.77 -38.64 -0.76
CA LEU A 164 -37.52 -38.87 -1.99
C LEU A 164 -36.75 -39.90 -2.82
N ASN A 165 -37.20 -41.15 -2.73
CA ASN A 165 -36.88 -42.18 -3.69
C ASN A 165 -37.80 -42.00 -4.91
N THR A 166 -37.22 -41.83 -6.09
CA THR A 166 -37.80 -42.44 -7.29
C THR A 166 -36.68 -43.14 -8.03
N SER A 167 -36.75 -44.45 -7.92
CA SER A 167 -36.03 -45.51 -8.61
C SER A 167 -36.12 -45.42 -10.15
N GLU A 168 -35.03 -45.87 -10.80
CA GLU A 168 -34.92 -46.47 -12.15
C GLU A 168 -35.07 -45.53 -13.37
N SER A 169 -34.26 -45.55 -14.45
CA SER A 169 -33.11 -46.37 -14.90
C SER A 169 -32.45 -45.65 -16.12
N PRO A 170 -31.25 -46.06 -16.60
CA PRO A 170 -30.36 -45.29 -17.48
C PRO A 170 -30.41 -45.68 -18.97
N MET A 171 -29.93 -44.80 -19.87
CA MET A 171 -29.16 -45.09 -21.13
C MET A 171 -29.21 -43.89 -22.12
N PRO A 172 -28.34 -43.80 -23.15
CA PRO A 172 -26.88 -44.02 -23.18
C PRO A 172 -26.15 -42.86 -23.90
N ILE A 173 -24.81 -42.85 -23.81
CA ILE A 173 -23.93 -42.01 -24.65
C ILE A 173 -23.79 -42.70 -26.01
N ASP A 174 -24.01 -41.98 -27.12
CA ASP A 174 -23.67 -42.43 -28.46
C ASP A 174 -22.43 -41.65 -28.97
N GLU A 175 -21.27 -42.31 -28.89
CA GLU A 175 -19.99 -41.84 -29.45
C GLU A 175 -19.88 -42.28 -30.93
N ASN A 176 -20.69 -41.69 -31.82
CA ASN A 176 -20.66 -42.01 -33.25
C ASN A 176 -21.49 -41.00 -34.06
N GLU A 177 -21.00 -39.76 -34.21
CA GLU A 177 -21.49 -38.90 -35.30
C GLU A 177 -20.40 -37.94 -35.80
N SER A 178 -19.21 -38.51 -36.04
CA SER A 178 -18.25 -37.93 -36.97
C SER A 178 -18.40 -38.61 -38.33
N LEU A 179 -18.52 -37.80 -39.38
CA LEU A 179 -18.33 -38.10 -40.82
C LEU A 179 -19.61 -38.33 -41.65
N LYS A 180 -20.22 -37.23 -42.14
CA LYS A 180 -20.55 -36.96 -43.57
C LYS A 180 -20.65 -35.42 -43.71
N ALA A 181 -19.64 -34.71 -44.21
CA ALA A 181 -19.38 -34.49 -45.64
C ALA A 181 -20.65 -34.12 -46.42
N ASP A 182 -20.89 -32.83 -46.61
CA ASP A 182 -21.42 -32.34 -47.89
C ASP A 182 -20.81 -30.96 -48.20
N GLU A 183 -20.31 -30.87 -49.42
CA GLU A 183 -19.66 -29.73 -50.06
C GLU A 183 -20.69 -28.65 -50.41
N ASN A 184 -20.21 -27.47 -50.85
CA ASN A 184 -20.85 -26.40 -51.66
C ASN A 184 -20.27 -25.07 -51.16
N ASP A 185 -19.09 -24.63 -51.61
CA ASP A 185 -18.79 -24.01 -52.93
C ASP A 185 -19.86 -23.01 -53.41
N TYR A 186 -19.61 -21.72 -53.16
CA TYR A 186 -19.89 -20.64 -54.10
C TYR A 186 -18.91 -19.47 -53.83
N GLY A 187 -17.83 -19.44 -54.62
CA GLY A 187 -17.53 -18.32 -55.51
C GLY A 187 -17.22 -16.93 -54.94
N ASN A 188 -15.92 -16.65 -54.85
CA ASN A 188 -15.16 -15.60 -55.55
C ASN A 188 -15.63 -14.12 -55.56
N GLY A 189 -14.71 -13.21 -55.23
CA GLY A 189 -14.88 -11.77 -55.40
C GLY A 189 -13.68 -10.94 -54.93
N ASP A 190 -12.60 -11.00 -55.72
CA ASP A 190 -11.58 -9.98 -56.00
C ASP A 190 -10.67 -9.40 -54.90
N GLU A 191 -9.43 -9.91 -54.95
CA GLU A 191 -8.16 -9.18 -55.05
C GLU A 191 -8.21 -7.64 -55.15
N SER A 192 -7.44 -6.97 -54.29
CA SER A 192 -6.42 -6.01 -54.77
C SER A 192 -5.31 -5.87 -53.73
N GLU A 193 -4.23 -6.58 -54.03
CA GLU A 193 -2.89 -6.35 -53.53
C GLU A 193 -2.33 -5.12 -54.27
N SER A 194 -1.73 -4.18 -53.54
CA SER A 194 -0.66 -3.35 -54.09
C SER A 194 0.26 -2.93 -52.95
N ASP A 195 1.40 -3.61 -52.93
CA ASP A 195 2.63 -3.21 -52.26
C ASP A 195 3.07 -1.80 -52.68
N ASP A 196 3.81 -1.16 -51.79
CA ASP A 196 5.14 -0.57 -52.04
C ASP A 196 5.35 0.62 -51.08
N GLU A 197 6.18 0.49 -50.04
CA GLU A 197 7.66 0.61 -50.04
C GLU A 197 8.12 2.05 -49.74
N VAL A 198 9.13 2.14 -48.85
CA VAL A 198 10.13 3.23 -48.73
C VAL A 198 9.72 4.55 -48.02
N LYS A 199 10.23 4.81 -46.80
CA LYS A 199 11.56 5.47 -46.57
C LYS A 199 11.84 5.79 -45.09
N GLN A 200 13.06 5.45 -44.67
CA GLN A 200 13.80 5.94 -43.49
C GLN A 200 14.40 7.34 -43.74
N GLU A 201 14.86 7.97 -42.64
CA GLU A 201 15.78 9.14 -42.52
C GLU A 201 15.15 10.52 -42.85
N ASP A 202 15.23 11.58 -42.03
CA ASP A 202 16.17 12.02 -40.98
C ASP A 202 15.47 12.66 -39.77
#